data_AF-A0A433BSB9-F1
#
_entry.id   AF-A0A433BSB9-F1
#
_cell.length_a   1.000
_cell.length_b   1.000
_cell.length_c   1.000
_cell.angle_alpha   90.00
_cell.angle_beta   90.00
_cell.angle_gamma   90.00
#
_symmetry.space_group_name_H-M   'P 1'
#
loop_
_entity.id
_entity.type
_entity.pdbx_description
1 polymer ?
#
loop_
_entity_poly.entity_id
_entity_poly.type
_entity_poly.pdbx_seq_one_letter_code
_entity_poly.pdbx_strand_id
1 'polypeptide(L)' 'MVHEMVFALQSQPEAAGFILRGIKGIFVAIGSVIAAIICAVIAGTKGRSALGWGILGLFFSILTLIVVIVIPSKKS' A
#
# COMPACT_ATOMS: atom_id res chain seq x y z
N MET A 1 -17.09 -25.63 -18.92
CA MET A 1 -15.79 -25.43 -18.25
C MET A 1 -15.61 -24.00 -17.75
N VAL A 2 -15.77 -22.98 -18.60
CA VAL A 2 -15.68 -21.56 -18.16
C VAL A 2 -16.80 -21.17 -17.18
N HIS A 3 -18.02 -21.68 -17.37
CA HIS A 3 -19.16 -21.42 -16.48
C HIS A 3 -18.98 -22.03 -15.07
N GLU A 4 -18.42 -23.24 -14.99
CA GLU A 4 -18.04 -23.90 -13.74
C GLU A 4 -16.92 -23.14 -13.01
N MET A 5 -15.94 -22.59 -13.75
CA MET A 5 -14.89 -21.72 -13.18
C MET A 5 -15.46 -20.41 -12.62
N VAL A 6 -16.48 -19.82 -13.25
CA VAL A 6 -17.15 -18.61 -12.75
C VAL A 6 -17.93 -18.90 -11.46
N PHE A 7 -18.57 -20.07 -11.36
CA PHE A 7 -19.27 -20.49 -10.15
C PHE A 7 -18.31 -20.82 -8.99
N ALA A 8 -17.13 -21.39 -9.31
CA ALA A 8 -16.04 -21.61 -8.36
C ALA A 8 -15.41 -20.29 -7.85
N LEU A 9 -15.38 -19.25 -8.69
CA LEU A 9 -14.97 -17.88 -8.30
C LEU A 9 -16.01 -17.21 -7.39
N GLN A 10 -17.30 -17.47 -7.60
CA GLN A 10 -18.38 -16.97 -6.72
C GLN A 10 -18.44 -17.65 -5.35
N SER A 11 -17.90 -18.87 -5.21
CA SER A 11 -17.91 -19.62 -3.95
C SER A 11 -16.81 -19.20 -2.98
N GLN A 12 -15.77 -18.49 -3.44
CA GLN A 12 -14.64 -18.04 -2.62
C GLN A 12 -14.39 -16.50 -2.72
N PRO A 13 -15.41 -15.66 -2.44
CA PRO A 13 -15.28 -14.19 -2.52
C PRO A 13 -14.26 -13.65 -1.50
N GLU A 14 -14.08 -14.37 -0.41
CA GLU A 14 -13.09 -14.10 0.66
C GLU A 14 -11.66 -14.14 0.10
N ALA A 15 -11.34 -15.16 -0.71
CA ALA A 15 -10.03 -15.35 -1.32
C ALA A 15 -9.75 -14.29 -2.38
N ALA A 16 -10.74 -13.99 -3.23
CA ALA A 16 -10.65 -12.93 -4.23
C ALA A 16 -10.45 -11.55 -3.58
N GLY A 17 -11.15 -11.27 -2.48
CA GLY A 17 -10.99 -10.04 -1.70
C GLY A 17 -9.59 -9.92 -1.06
N PHE A 18 -9.04 -11.02 -0.54
CA PHE A 18 -7.70 -11.03 0.06
C PHE A 18 -6.60 -10.77 -0.96
N ILE A 19 -6.70 -11.37 -2.16
CA ILE A 19 -5.74 -11.18 -3.26
C ILE A 19 -5.77 -9.75 -3.77
N LEU A 20 -6.96 -9.17 -3.96
CA LEU A 20 -7.11 -7.80 -4.45
C LEU A 20 -6.59 -6.76 -3.44
N ARG A 21 -6.81 -7.01 -2.14
CA ARG A 21 -6.27 -6.20 -1.04
C ARG A 21 -4.75 -6.34 -0.94
N GLY A 22 -4.21 -7.53 -1.20
CA GLY A 22 -2.77 -7.81 -1.27
C GLY A 22 -2.07 -7.08 -2.42
N ILE A 23 -2.61 -7.15 -3.64
CA ILE A 23 -2.05 -6.44 -4.81
C ILE A 23 -2.01 -4.93 -4.56
N LYS A 24 -3.08 -4.36 -4.02
CA LYS A 24 -3.15 -2.93 -3.69
C LYS A 24 -2.14 -2.54 -2.60
N GLY A 25 -1.84 -3.45 -1.67
CA GLY A 25 -0.79 -3.34 -0.67
C GLY A 25 0.64 -3.28 -1.25
N ILE A 26 0.90 -4.01 -2.33
CA ILE A 26 2.22 -4.04 -2.99
C ILE A 26 2.53 -2.70 -3.66
N PHE A 27 1.56 -2.11 -4.38
CA PHE A 27 1.76 -0.80 -5.03
C PHE A 27 2.05 0.31 -4.01
N VAL A 28 1.38 0.31 -2.86
CA VAL A 28 1.62 1.32 -1.82
C VAL A 28 2.96 1.10 -1.11
N ALA A 29 3.40 -0.15 -0.91
CA ALA A 29 4.72 -0.44 -0.33
C ALA A 29 5.86 0.01 -1.26
N ILE A 30 5.72 -0.17 -2.57
CA ILE A 30 6.70 0.33 -3.54
C ILE A 30 6.72 1.86 -3.52
N GLY A 31 5.56 2.52 -3.54
CA GLY A 31 5.44 3.97 -3.43
C GLY A 31 6.04 4.54 -2.14
N SER A 32 5.85 3.85 -1.01
CA SER A 32 6.38 4.27 0.30
C SER A 32 7.90 4.27 0.33
N VAL A 33 8.51 3.24 -0.25
CA VAL A 33 9.98 3.11 -0.30
C VAL A 33 10.58 4.21 -1.18
N ILE A 34 9.99 4.46 -2.35
CA ILE A 34 10.44 5.53 -3.25
C ILE A 34 10.33 6.90 -2.56
N ALA A 35 9.20 7.19 -1.91
CA ALA A 35 9.00 8.45 -1.18
C ALA A 35 10.00 8.62 -0.03
N ALA A 36 10.28 7.57 0.73
CA ALA A 36 11.26 7.60 1.82
C ALA A 36 12.68 7.89 1.31
N ILE A 37 13.09 7.28 0.20
CA ILE A 37 14.39 7.51 -0.43
C ILE A 37 14.51 8.96 -0.92
N ILE A 38 13.50 9.46 -1.65
CA ILE A 38 13.49 10.84 -2.16
C ILE A 38 13.57 11.84 -1.00
N CYS A 39 12.81 11.62 0.07
CA CYS A 39 12.83 12.48 1.25
C CYS A 39 14.21 12.48 1.93
N ALA A 40 14.84 11.31 2.08
CA ALA A 40 16.18 11.19 2.64
C ALA A 40 17.24 11.92 1.80
N VAL A 41 17.16 11.81 0.47
CA VAL A 41 18.08 12.50 -0.45
C VAL A 41 17.92 14.01 -0.36
N ILE A 42 16.68 14.53 -0.40
CA ILE A 42 16.42 15.98 -0.31
C ILE A 42 16.84 16.54 1.06
N ALA A 43 16.67 15.79 2.13
CA ALA A 43 17.13 16.20 3.45
C ALA A 43 18.66 16.21 3.55
N GLY A 44 19.31 15.21 2.96
CA GLY A 44 20.76 15.10 2.86
C GLY A 44 21.40 16.25 2.08
N THR A 45 20.79 16.67 0.95
CA THR A 45 21.27 17.83 0.18
C THR A 45 21.11 19.16 0.91
N LYS A 46 20.20 19.25 1.89
CA LYS A 46 20.02 20.42 2.76
C LYS A 46 20.83 20.39 4.07
N GLY A 47 21.72 19.41 4.26
CA GLY A 47 22.53 19.29 5.48
C GLY A 47 21.73 18.90 6.74
N ARG A 48 20.50 18.41 6.58
CA ARG A 48 19.68 17.84 7.67
C ARG A 48 19.94 16.34 7.79
N SER A 49 19.53 15.73 8.89
CA SER A 49 19.67 14.27 9.09
C SER A 49 18.86 13.48 8.06
N ALA A 50 19.53 12.98 7.03
CA ALA A 50 18.94 12.19 5.95
C ALA A 50 18.17 10.97 6.48
N LEU A 51 18.72 10.28 7.49
CA LEU A 51 18.08 9.16 8.17
C LEU A 51 16.78 9.56 8.89
N GLY A 52 16.79 10.68 9.62
CA GLY A 52 15.62 11.13 10.36
C GLY A 52 14.46 11.50 9.44
N TRP A 53 14.75 12.18 8.34
CA TRP A 53 13.74 12.55 7.35
C TRP A 53 13.27 11.36 6.50
N GLY A 54 14.15 10.41 6.18
CA GLY A 54 13.76 9.16 5.51
C GLY A 54 12.80 8.31 6.36
N ILE A 55 13.06 8.19 7.67
CA ILE A 55 12.17 7.50 8.62
C ILE A 55 10.82 8.20 8.72
N LEU A 56 10.81 9.54 8.75
CA LEU A 56 9.58 10.33 8.77
C LEU A 56 8.72 10.10 7.51
N GLY A 57 9.37 10.02 6.34
CA GLY A 57 8.72 9.68 5.07
C GLY A 57 8.10 8.28 5.06
N LEU A 58 8.78 7.30 5.68
CA LEU A 58 8.26 5.96 5.88
C LEU A 58 7.05 5.96 6.83
N PHE A 59 7.12 6.73 7.91
CA PHE A 59 6.06 6.83 8.91
C PHE A 59 4.76 7.39 8.32
N PHE A 60 4.85 8.45 7.51
CA PHE A 60 3.68 9.03 6.86
C PHE A 60 3.01 8.04 5.90
N SER A 61 3.81 7.23 5.20
CA SER A 61 3.27 6.21 4.30
C SER A 61 2.64 5.01 5.01
N ILE A 62 3.12 4.65 6.20
CA ILE A 62 2.48 3.61 7.02
C ILE A 62 1.13 4.12 7.54
N LEU A 63 1.05 5.38 7.97
CA LEU A 63 -0.20 5.98 8.43
C LEU A 63 -1.27 6.01 7.35
N THR A 64 -0.94 6.37 6.11
CA THR A 64 -1.90 6.34 5.00
C THR A 64 -2.38 4.92 4.69
N LEU A 65 -1.52 3.91 4.84
CA LEU A 65 -1.86 2.50 4.66
C LEU A 65 -2.88 2.03 5.71
N ILE A 66 -2.67 2.41 6.97
CA ILE A 66 -3.61 2.15 8.07
C ILE A 66 -4.95 2.83 7.79
N VAL A 67 -4.94 4.10 7.38
CA VAL A 67 -6.16 4.86 7.06
C VAL A 67 -6.95 4.21 5.92
N VAL A 68 -6.30 3.78 4.84
CA VAL A 68 -6.97 3.09 3.71
C VAL A 68 -7.54 1.73 4.13
N ILE A 69 -6.88 1.03 5.07
CA ILE A 69 -7.36 -0.24 5.60
C ILE A 69 -8.58 -0.05 6.51
N VAL A 70 -8.57 1.02 7.31
CA VAL A 70 -9.61 1.34 8.30
C VAL A 70 -10.84 1.97 7.66
N ILE A 71 -10.67 2.82 6.64
CA ILE A 71 -11.79 3.43 5.94
C ILE A 71 -12.54 2.34 5.16
N PRO A 72 -13.80 2.04 5.51
CA PRO A 72 -14.58 1.07 4.79
C PRO A 72 -14.83 1.58 3.36
N SER A 73 -14.68 0.68 2.38
CA SER A 73 -14.96 1.00 0.98
C SER A 73 -16.45 1.36 0.85
N LYS A 74 -16.72 2.55 0.32
CA LYS A 74 -18.07 2.98 -0.05
C LYS A 74 -18.51 2.09 -1.22
N LYS A 75 -19.18 0.96 -0.93
CA LYS A 75 -19.85 0.16 -1.96
C LYS A 75 -20.93 1.03 -2.57
N SER A 76 -20.75 1.39 -3.84
CA SER A 76 -21.82 1.83 -4.72
C SER A 76 -22.18 0.71 -5.67
#